data_AF-A0A381RDB9-F1
#
_entry.id   AF-A0A381RDB9-F1
#
_cell.length_a   1.000
_cell.length_b   1.000
_cell.length_c   1.000
_cell.angle_alpha   90.00
_cell.angle_beta   90.00
_cell.angle_gamma   90.00
#
_symmetry.space_group_name_H-M   'P 1'
#
loop_
_entity.id
_entity.type
_entity.pdbx_description
1 polymer ?
#
loop_
_entity_poly.entity_id
_entity_poly.type
_entity_poly.pdbx_seq_one_letter_code
_entity_poly.pdbx_strand_id
1 'polypeptide(L)'
;MRFTADRDNEEIRLDPALAGINSQTRAVPLPDVLSPASAQSELPNEDEMYRRALATAQAGRLALAGTPGPMCDSLIYGAAVCLLHLGVENSLKGASATVRSVLDSGQPTARFDAGCY
;
A
#
# COMPACT_ATOMS: atom_id res chain seq x y z
N MET A 1 -9.54 -1.84 13.72
CA MET A 1 -10.36 -1.96 14.95
C MET A 1 -10.60 -0.55 15.46
N ARG A 2 -11.85 -0.10 15.60
CA ARG A 2 -12.20 1.28 15.95
C ARG A 2 -12.69 1.27 17.40
N PHE A 3 -11.83 1.61 18.36
CA PHE A 3 -12.21 1.69 19.77
C PHE A 3 -12.59 3.13 20.11
N THR A 4 -13.89 3.37 20.27
CA THR A 4 -14.41 4.55 20.98
C THR A 4 -15.30 4.01 22.08
N ALA A 5 -15.08 4.43 23.32
CA ALA A 5 -15.58 3.84 24.57
C ALA A 5 -17.11 3.78 24.76
N ASP A 6 -17.89 4.04 23.70
CA ASP A 6 -19.35 4.11 23.71
C ASP A 6 -20.00 3.56 22.42
N ARG A 7 -19.25 2.81 21.60
CA ARG A 7 -19.79 2.11 20.42
C ARG A 7 -19.47 0.63 20.49
N ASP A 8 -20.49 -0.19 20.25
CA ASP A 8 -20.35 -1.63 20.07
C ASP A 8 -19.27 -1.93 19.00
N ASN A 9 -18.57 -3.05 19.17
CA ASN A 9 -17.52 -3.47 18.26
C ASN A 9 -18.14 -3.79 16.89
N GLU A 10 -17.92 -2.91 15.91
CA GLU A 10 -18.40 -3.13 14.53
C GLU A 10 -17.40 -3.97 13.72
N GLU A 11 -17.88 -5.07 13.17
CA GLU A 11 -17.17 -5.86 12.18
C GLU A 11 -17.43 -5.28 10.79
N ILE A 12 -16.37 -4.86 10.10
CA ILE A 12 -16.44 -4.39 8.72
C ILE A 12 -15.66 -5.37 7.86
N ARG A 13 -16.34 -5.96 6.87
CA ARG A 13 -15.69 -6.81 5.87
C ARG A 13 -14.86 -5.94 4.93
N LEU A 14 -13.54 -6.15 4.95
CA LEU A 14 -12.62 -5.47 4.05
C LEU A 14 -12.29 -6.39 2.87
N ASP A 15 -12.78 -6.03 1.69
CA ASP A 15 -12.54 -6.74 0.44
C ASP A 15 -11.85 -5.80 -0.55
N PRO A 16 -10.61 -6.09 -0.99
CA PRO A 16 -9.91 -5.30 -1.99
C PRO A 16 -10.68 -5.13 -3.31
N ALA A 17 -11.54 -6.09 -3.67
CA ALA A 17 -12.37 -5.99 -4.86
C ALA A 17 -13.33 -4.78 -4.79
N LEU A 18 -13.78 -4.38 -3.59
CA LEU A 18 -14.61 -3.19 -3.39
C LEU A 18 -13.86 -1.88 -3.64
N ALA A 19 -12.53 -1.89 -3.57
CA ALA A 19 -11.68 -0.77 -3.97
C ALA A 19 -11.34 -0.80 -5.49
N GLY A 20 -11.81 -1.83 -6.22
CA GLY A 20 -11.49 -2.08 -7.62
C GLY A 20 -10.12 -2.73 -7.82
N ILE A 21 -9.64 -3.48 -6.82
CA ILE A 21 -8.31 -4.10 -6.83
C ILE A 21 -8.47 -5.61 -6.92
N ASN A 22 -7.84 -6.21 -7.93
CA ASN A 22 -7.79 -7.65 -8.12
C ASN A 22 -6.33 -8.11 -8.03
N SER A 23 -5.97 -8.75 -6.91
CA SER A 23 -4.62 -9.31 -6.72
C SER A 23 -4.67 -10.83 -6.66
N GLN A 24 -3.75 -11.50 -7.35
CA GLN A 24 -3.57 -12.96 -7.28
C GLN A 24 -2.73 -13.37 -6.06
N THR A 25 -1.99 -12.43 -5.46
CA THR A 25 -1.12 -12.67 -4.31
C THR A 25 -1.50 -11.77 -3.14
N ARG A 26 -1.29 -12.25 -1.90
CA ARG A 26 -1.49 -11.44 -0.70
C ARG A 26 -0.43 -10.34 -0.57
N ALA A 27 0.81 -10.66 -0.90
CA ALA A 27 1.94 -9.75 -0.78
C ALA A 27 2.34 -9.20 -2.15
N VAL A 28 2.83 -7.96 -2.17
CA VAL A 28 3.53 -7.39 -3.33
C VAL A 28 4.74 -8.28 -3.63
N PRO A 29 4.83 -8.85 -4.85
CA PRO A 29 5.94 -9.71 -5.20
C PRO A 29 7.25 -8.91 -5.18
N LEU A 30 8.33 -9.56 -4.74
CA LEU A 30 9.66 -9.01 -4.95
C LEU A 30 9.97 -8.99 -6.46
N PRO A 31 10.65 -7.95 -6.97
CA PRO A 31 11.10 -7.94 -8.36
C PRO A 31 11.91 -9.19 -8.70
N ASP A 32 11.79 -9.69 -9.93
CA ASP A 32 12.45 -10.95 -10.35
C ASP A 32 13.97 -10.94 -10.18
N VAL A 33 14.61 -9.77 -10.34
CA VAL A 33 16.05 -9.57 -10.11
C VAL A 33 16.48 -9.77 -8.64
N LEU A 34 15.50 -9.81 -7.73
CA LEU A 34 15.65 -10.06 -6.29
C LEU A 34 14.92 -11.33 -5.83
N SER A 35 14.23 -12.03 -6.74
CA SER A 35 13.50 -13.26 -6.48
C SER A 35 14.48 -14.46 -6.45
N PRO A 36 14.23 -15.50 -5.64
CA PRO A 36 15.31 -16.16 -4.91
C PRO A 36 16.02 -17.21 -5.76
N ALA A 37 17.35 -17.15 -5.80
CA ALA A 37 18.15 -18.36 -5.94
C ALA A 37 18.28 -19.12 -4.60
N SER A 38 18.00 -18.49 -3.46
CA SER A 38 17.94 -19.13 -2.14
C SER A 38 16.51 -19.49 -1.77
N ALA A 39 16.07 -20.64 -2.28
CA ALA A 39 14.84 -21.31 -1.88
C ALA A 39 14.68 -21.37 -0.34
N GLN A 40 13.56 -20.83 0.14
CA GLN A 40 12.82 -21.19 1.37
C GLN A 40 13.50 -21.39 2.74
N SER A 41 14.83 -21.29 2.96
CA SER A 41 15.37 -21.66 4.30
C SER A 41 16.61 -20.94 4.82
N GLU A 42 17.14 -19.91 4.15
CA GLU A 42 18.27 -19.13 4.68
C GLU A 42 17.89 -17.66 4.86
N LEU A 43 18.28 -17.08 6.01
CA LEU A 43 18.19 -15.64 6.20
C LEU A 43 19.05 -14.97 5.13
N PRO A 44 18.51 -13.97 4.40
CA PRO A 44 19.28 -13.22 3.42
C PRO A 44 20.51 -12.60 4.09
N ASN A 45 21.65 -12.59 3.40
CA ASN A 45 22.83 -11.87 3.87
C ASN A 45 22.62 -10.35 3.82
N GLU A 46 23.52 -9.58 4.43
CA GLU A 46 23.39 -8.12 4.55
C GLU A 46 23.22 -7.43 3.18
N ASP A 47 23.97 -7.85 2.17
CA ASP A 47 23.89 -7.29 0.81
C ASP A 47 22.54 -7.59 0.14
N GLU A 48 21.99 -8.78 0.35
CA GLU A 48 20.68 -9.16 -0.14
C GLU A 48 19.57 -8.37 0.58
N MET A 49 19.68 -8.23 1.90
CA MET A 49 18.75 -7.41 2.69
C MET A 49 18.76 -5.95 2.21
N TYR A 50 19.95 -5.38 1.99
CA TYR A 50 20.09 -4.00 1.50
C TYR A 50 19.47 -3.81 0.12
N ARG A 51 19.74 -4.73 -0.82
CA ARG A 51 19.14 -4.67 -2.17
C ARG A 51 17.62 -4.78 -2.15
N ARG A 52 17.07 -5.67 -1.30
CA ARG A 52 15.62 -5.80 -1.12
C ARG A 52 15.01 -4.53 -0.53
N ALA A 53 15.64 -3.95 0.50
CA ALA A 53 15.19 -2.70 1.09
C ALA A 53 15.18 -1.54 0.08
N LEU A 54 16.24 -1.40 -0.73
CA LEU A 54 16.32 -0.38 -1.78
C LEU A 54 15.21 -0.55 -2.82
N ALA A 55 14.96 -1.78 -3.28
CA ALA A 55 13.90 -2.03 -4.24
C ALA A 55 12.50 -1.80 -3.67
N THR A 56 12.25 -2.15 -2.40
CA THR A 56 11.00 -1.82 -1.72
C THR A 56 10.80 -0.32 -1.60
N ALA A 57 11.85 0.44 -1.22
CA ALA A 57 11.79 1.89 -1.16
C ALA A 57 11.49 2.50 -2.53
N GLN A 58 12.14 2.01 -3.59
CA GLN A 58 11.90 2.46 -4.96
C GLN A 58 10.47 2.15 -5.43
N ALA A 59 9.95 0.95 -5.16
CA ALA A 59 8.57 0.58 -5.46
C ALA A 59 7.57 1.47 -4.71
N GLY A 60 7.85 1.81 -3.44
CA GLY A 60 7.05 2.75 -2.67
C GLY A 60 7.02 4.16 -3.27
N ARG A 61 8.18 4.67 -3.72
CA ARG A 61 8.26 5.97 -4.40
C ARG A 61 7.49 5.99 -5.72
N LEU A 62 7.60 4.93 -6.52
CA LEU A 62 6.83 4.79 -7.76
C LEU A 62 5.32 4.74 -7.49
N ALA A 63 4.89 4.05 -6.44
CA ALA A 63 3.50 4.01 -6.00
C ALA A 63 2.98 5.38 -5.56
N LEU A 64 3.77 6.16 -4.80
CA LEU A 64 3.42 7.54 -4.43
C LEU A 64 3.25 8.46 -5.63
N ALA A 65 4.04 8.23 -6.69
CA ALA A 65 3.93 8.92 -7.97
C ALA A 65 2.77 8.42 -8.85
N GLY A 66 1.92 7.52 -8.36
CA GLY A 66 0.76 6.99 -9.09
C GLY A 66 1.11 5.94 -10.15
N THR A 67 2.33 5.41 -10.18
CA THR A 67 2.72 4.39 -11.16
C THR A 67 1.89 3.12 -10.92
N PRO A 68 1.16 2.59 -11.94
CA PRO A 68 0.33 1.39 -11.77
C PRO A 68 1.17 0.16 -11.38
N GLY A 69 0.61 -0.69 -10.52
CA GLY A 69 1.24 -1.94 -10.11
C GLY A 69 0.83 -2.40 -8.70
N PRO A 70 1.30 -3.58 -8.26
CA PRO A 70 0.85 -4.21 -7.01
C PRO A 70 1.16 -3.37 -5.75
N MET A 71 2.27 -2.62 -5.76
CA MET A 71 2.60 -1.69 -4.67
C MET A 71 1.64 -0.50 -4.62
N CYS A 72 1.25 0.04 -5.77
CA CYS A 72 0.28 1.14 -5.87
C CYS A 72 -1.11 0.68 -5.44
N ASP A 73 -1.55 -0.50 -5.87
CA ASP A 73 -2.79 -1.11 -5.41
C ASP A 73 -2.80 -1.30 -3.89
N SER A 74 -1.69 -1.80 -3.32
CA SER A 74 -1.56 -1.96 -1.86
C SER A 74 -1.65 -0.62 -1.12
N LEU A 75 -1.01 0.43 -1.66
CA LEU A 75 -1.07 1.78 -1.11
C LEU A 75 -2.49 2.35 -1.17
N ILE A 76 -3.17 2.23 -2.32
CA ILE A 76 -4.55 2.69 -2.52
C ILE A 76 -5.48 1.99 -1.53
N TYR A 77 -5.37 0.67 -1.39
CA TYR A 77 -6.20 -0.09 -0.47
C TYR A 77 -5.98 0.33 0.99
N GLY A 78 -4.73 0.40 1.44
CA GLY A 78 -4.40 0.80 2.80
C GLY A 78 -4.92 2.21 3.14
N ALA A 79 -4.69 3.17 2.25
CA ALA A 79 -5.18 4.53 2.41
C ALA A 79 -6.72 4.61 2.37
N ALA A 80 -7.37 3.84 1.50
CA ALA A 80 -8.83 3.79 1.42
C ALA A 80 -9.44 3.24 2.72
N VAL A 81 -8.84 2.21 3.32
CA VAL A 81 -9.23 1.69 4.63
C VAL A 81 -9.07 2.77 5.71
N CYS A 82 -7.98 3.56 5.68
CA CYS A 82 -7.81 4.69 6.59
C CYS A 82 -8.92 5.75 6.41
N LEU A 83 -9.25 6.15 5.17
CA LEU A 83 -10.30 7.14 4.93
C LEU A 83 -11.69 6.66 5.39
N LEU A 84 -12.02 5.39 5.13
CA LEU A 84 -13.23 4.74 5.64
C LEU A 84 -13.23 4.74 7.18
N HIS A 85 -12.09 4.39 7.78
CA HIS A 85 -11.90 4.39 9.22
C HIS A 85 -11.78 5.78 9.83
N LEU A 86 -11.71 6.86 9.05
CA LEU A 86 -11.83 8.22 9.56
C LEU A 86 -13.24 8.77 9.34
N GLY A 87 -14.06 8.09 8.54
CA GLY A 87 -15.39 8.58 8.15
C GLY A 87 -15.32 9.71 7.11
N VAL A 88 -14.17 9.91 6.47
CA VAL A 88 -14.02 10.85 5.34
C VAL A 88 -14.81 10.36 4.14
N GLU A 89 -14.84 9.03 3.97
CA GLU A 89 -15.55 8.33 2.90
C GLU A 89 -16.41 7.23 3.52
N ASN A 90 -17.55 6.94 2.92
CA ASN A 90 -18.52 5.96 3.43
C ASN A 90 -18.41 4.57 2.77
N SER A 91 -17.52 4.43 1.79
CA SER A 91 -17.33 3.18 1.05
C SER A 91 -15.88 3.04 0.60
N LEU A 92 -15.39 1.80 0.49
CA LEU A 92 -14.05 1.53 -0.06
C LEU A 92 -13.90 2.00 -1.51
N LYS A 93 -14.99 2.01 -2.28
CA LYS A 93 -15.02 2.49 -3.66
C LYS A 93 -14.82 4.01 -3.74
N GLY A 94 -15.55 4.79 -2.93
CA GLY A 94 -15.38 6.24 -2.85
C GLY A 94 -13.99 6.59 -2.32
N ALA A 95 -13.57 5.92 -1.24
CA ALA A 95 -12.26 6.09 -0.66
C ALA A 95 -11.12 5.80 -1.64
N SER A 96 -11.17 4.70 -2.40
CA SER A 96 -10.12 4.40 -3.38
C SER A 96 -10.10 5.37 -4.56
N ALA A 97 -11.26 5.88 -5.00
CA ALA A 97 -11.34 6.93 -6.02
C ALA A 97 -10.72 8.24 -5.51
N THR A 98 -10.99 8.64 -4.28
CA THR A 98 -10.40 9.81 -3.63
C THR A 98 -8.87 9.67 -3.51
N VAL A 99 -8.37 8.51 -3.08
CA VAL A 99 -6.92 8.26 -3.02
C VAL A 99 -6.27 8.34 -4.40
N ARG A 100 -6.87 7.75 -5.44
CA ARG A 100 -6.35 7.84 -6.81
C ARG A 100 -6.25 9.28 -7.29
N SER A 101 -7.30 10.08 -7.10
CA SER A 101 -7.29 11.52 -7.42
C SER A 101 -6.16 12.28 -6.70
N VAL A 102 -5.91 11.94 -5.43
CA VAL A 102 -4.79 12.53 -4.67
C VAL A 102 -3.43 12.08 -5.20
N LEU A 103 -3.25 10.80 -5.58
CA LEU A 103 -2.01 10.32 -6.22
C LEU A 103 -1.78 11.03 -7.56
N ASP A 104 -2.81 11.15 -8.39
CA ASP A 104 -2.76 11.81 -9.71
C ASP A 104 -2.37 13.29 -9.60
N SER A 105 -2.67 13.93 -8.47
CA SER A 105 -2.26 15.33 -8.21
C SER A 105 -0.76 15.52 -7.95
N GLY A 106 -0.01 14.43 -7.71
CA GLY A 106 1.42 14.47 -7.35
C GLY A 106 1.72 14.97 -5.93
N GLN A 107 0.69 15.37 -5.17
CA GLN A 107 0.84 15.87 -3.79
C GLN A 107 1.52 14.86 -2.84
N PRO A 108 1.23 13.54 -2.89
CA PRO A 108 1.89 12.58 -2.01
C PRO A 108 3.41 12.51 -2.23
N THR A 109 3.86 12.50 -3.49
CA THR A 109 5.29 12.53 -3.83
C THR A 109 5.95 13.80 -3.32
N ALA A 110 5.37 14.97 -3.58
CA ALA A 110 5.91 16.24 -3.13
C ALA A 110 6.05 16.32 -1.60
N ARG A 111 5.04 15.81 -0.87
CA ARG A 111 5.08 15.75 0.60
C ARG A 111 6.16 14.81 1.12
N PHE A 112 6.32 13.64 0.50
CA PHE A 112 7.34 12.69 0.90
C PHE A 112 8.74 13.25 0.66
N ASP A 113 9.01 13.78 -0.53
CA ASP A 113 10.32 14.34 -0.89
C ASP A 113 10.68 15.55 0.00
N ALA A 114 9.70 16.39 0.37
CA ALA A 114 9.92 17.50 1.31
C ALA A 114 10.32 17.05 2.73
N GLY A 115 9.98 15.83 3.14
CA GLY A 115 10.35 15.26 4.44
C GLY A 115 11.67 14.48 4.43
N CYS A 116 12.27 14.26 3.26
CA CYS A 116 13.58 13.60 3.12
C CYS A 116 14.76 14.57 3.21
N TYR A 117 14.50 15.86 3.36
CA TYR A 117 15.49 16.94 3.48
C TYR A 117 15.49 17.51 4.89
#